data_AF-A0A3C1U0Y8-F1
#
_entry.id   AF-A0A3C1U0Y8-F1
#
_cell.length_a   1.000
_cell.length_b   1.000
_cell.length_c   1.000
_cell.angle_alpha   90.00
_cell.angle_beta   90.00
_cell.angle_gamma   90.00
#
_symmetry.space_group_name_H-M   'P 1'
#
loop_
_entity.id
_entity.type
_entity.pdbx_description
1 polymer ?
#
loop_
_entity_poly.entity_id
_entity_poly.type
_entity_poly.pdbx_seq_one_letter_code
_entity_poly.pdbx_strand_id
1 'polypeptide(L)'
;DTALREAQEEIALPSDAVQVLGGLDAVVSPVGFVVQPVVGLVAADTRLVADPGEVAQVLVLPLDALVDRSRHRRDTYLRNGQPR
;
A
#
# COMPACT_ATOMS: atom_id res chain seq x y z
N ASP A 1 -11.02 -5.19 -9.52
CA ASP A 1 -12.09 -4.24 -9.18
C ASP A 1 -11.91 -3.63 -7.79
N THR A 2 -11.95 -4.40 -6.70
CA THR A 2 -11.85 -3.85 -5.32
C THR A 2 -10.65 -2.92 -5.11
N ALA A 3 -9.42 -3.34 -5.43
CA ALA A 3 -8.23 -2.51 -5.20
C ALA A 3 -8.25 -1.17 -5.94
N LEU A 4 -8.82 -1.13 -7.15
CA LEU A 4 -8.93 0.11 -7.93
C LEU A 4 -10.02 1.03 -7.35
N ARG A 5 -11.14 0.46 -6.92
CA ARG A 5 -12.21 1.22 -6.27
C ARG A 5 -11.71 1.88 -4.98
N GLU A 6 -11.08 1.12 -4.08
CA GLU A 6 -10.55 1.67 -2.82
C GLU A 6 -9.48 2.74 -3.09
N ALA A 7 -8.54 2.50 -4.02
CA ALA A 7 -7.54 3.51 -4.35
C ALA A 7 -8.14 4.80 -4.93
N GLN A 8 -9.26 4.69 -5.65
CA GLN A 8 -10.00 5.86 -6.12
C GLN A 8 -10.68 6.60 -4.97
N GLU A 9 -11.27 5.89 -4.01
CA GLU A 9 -11.93 6.48 -2.84
C GLU A 9 -10.93 7.13 -1.88
N GLU A 10 -9.84 6.44 -1.54
CA GLU A 10 -8.89 6.84 -0.51
C GLU A 10 -7.88 7.91 -0.97
N ILE A 11 -7.42 7.85 -2.22
CA ILE A 11 -6.34 8.72 -2.73
C ILE A 11 -6.64 9.36 -4.08
N ALA A 12 -7.92 9.32 -4.52
CA ALA A 12 -8.38 9.87 -5.78
C ALA A 12 -7.62 9.34 -7.02
N LEU A 13 -7.11 8.09 -6.97
CA LEU A 13 -6.39 7.48 -8.08
C LEU A 13 -7.38 7.13 -9.21
N PRO A 14 -7.30 7.78 -10.39
CA PRO A 14 -8.15 7.43 -11.51
C PRO A 14 -7.83 6.01 -12.02
N SER A 15 -8.85 5.20 -12.28
CA SER A 15 -8.66 3.82 -12.71
C SER A 15 -8.01 3.71 -14.10
N ASP A 16 -8.16 4.72 -14.94
CA ASP A 16 -7.53 4.85 -16.26
C ASP A 16 -6.07 5.33 -16.20
N ALA A 17 -5.63 5.88 -15.06
CA ALA A 17 -4.24 6.29 -14.81
C ALA A 17 -3.35 5.15 -14.31
N VAL A 18 -3.91 3.94 -14.13
CA VAL A 18 -3.18 2.74 -13.67
C VAL A 18 -3.24 1.62 -14.70
N GLN A 19 -2.07 1.06 -14.99
CA GLN A 19 -1.94 -0.24 -15.62
C GLN A 19 -1.70 -1.31 -14.55
N VAL A 20 -2.68 -2.19 -14.33
CA VAL A 20 -2.49 -3.34 -13.44
C VAL A 20 -1.50 -4.32 -14.05
N LEU A 21 -0.42 -4.63 -13.33
CA LEU A 21 0.62 -5.57 -13.75
C LEU A 21 0.31 -7.00 -13.30
N GLY A 22 -0.39 -7.16 -12.18
CA GLY A 22 -0.79 -8.47 -11.67
C GLY A 22 -0.95 -8.51 -10.15
N GLY A 23 -1.30 -9.68 -9.64
CA GLY A 23 -1.37 -9.96 -8.21
C GLY A 23 -0.08 -10.59 -7.68
N LEU A 24 0.23 -10.34 -6.41
CA LEU A 24 1.23 -11.11 -5.66
C LEU A 24 0.56 -12.26 -4.89
N ASP A 25 1.34 -13.09 -4.21
CA ASP A 25 0.78 -14.11 -3.33
C ASP A 25 -0.07 -13.47 -2.24
N ALA A 26 -1.24 -14.08 -1.99
CA ALA A 26 -2.13 -13.64 -0.93
C ALA A 26 -1.48 -13.81 0.44
N VAL A 27 -1.74 -12.85 1.34
CA VAL A 27 -1.22 -12.86 2.70
C VAL A 27 -2.37 -12.88 3.71
N VAL A 28 -2.15 -13.55 4.84
CA VAL A 28 -3.12 -13.53 5.95
C VAL A 28 -2.73 -12.41 6.91
N SER A 29 -3.62 -11.44 7.09
CA SER A 29 -3.43 -10.33 8.03
C SER A 29 -3.36 -10.82 9.48
N PRO A 30 -2.81 -10.03 10.42
CA PRO A 30 -2.71 -10.40 11.83
C PRO A 30 -4.05 -10.70 12.54
N VAL A 31 -5.17 -10.36 11.93
CA VAL A 31 -6.53 -10.59 12.45
C VAL A 31 -7.30 -11.65 11.65
N GLY A 32 -6.67 -12.30 10.67
CA GLY A 32 -7.21 -13.47 9.97
C GLY A 32 -7.84 -13.20 8.60
N PHE A 33 -7.88 -11.95 8.12
CA PHE A 33 -8.33 -11.66 6.75
C PHE A 33 -7.30 -12.09 5.71
N VAL A 34 -7.76 -12.68 4.60
CA VAL A 34 -6.95 -12.92 3.41
C VAL A 34 -6.91 -11.64 2.57
N VAL A 35 -5.71 -11.13 2.32
CA VAL A 35 -5.47 -9.92 1.54
C VAL A 35 -4.76 -10.31 0.25
N GLN A 36 -5.31 -9.87 -0.88
CA GLN A 36 -4.75 -10.06 -2.21
C GLN A 36 -4.02 -8.78 -2.65
N PRO A 37 -2.69 -8.71 -2.62
CA PRO A 37 -1.96 -7.54 -3.10
C PRO A 37 -2.01 -7.47 -4.62
N VAL A 38 -2.12 -6.25 -5.15
CA VAL A 38 -2.14 -5.95 -6.58
C VAL A 38 -1.09 -4.90 -6.89
N VAL A 39 -0.28 -5.13 -7.92
CA VAL A 39 0.75 -4.19 -8.38
C VAL A 39 0.21 -3.45 -9.60
N GLY A 40 0.29 -2.13 -9.57
CA GLY A 40 -0.08 -1.25 -10.69
C GLY A 40 1.06 -0.28 -11.04
N LEU A 41 1.21 0.02 -12.32
CA LEU A 41 2.05 1.09 -12.81
C LEU A 41 1.18 2.34 -12.99
N VAL A 42 1.52 3.41 -12.26
CA VAL A 42 0.79 4.69 -12.25
C VAL A 42 1.47 5.65 -13.22
N ALA A 43 0.69 6.40 -14.01
CA ALA A 43 1.22 7.46 -14.86
C ALA A 43 1.94 8.54 -14.03
N ALA A 44 3.12 8.99 -14.47
CA ALA A 44 4.03 9.83 -13.67
C ALA A 44 3.45 11.20 -13.26
N ASP A 45 2.51 11.73 -14.04
CA ASP A 45 1.83 13.01 -13.82
C ASP A 45 0.52 12.88 -13.02
N THR A 46 0.18 11.67 -12.56
CA THR A 46 -1.01 11.41 -11.76
C THR A 46 -0.94 12.17 -10.44
N ARG A 47 -1.94 13.01 -10.19
CA ARG A 47 -2.09 13.72 -8.91
C ARG A 47 -2.94 12.89 -7.98
N LEU A 48 -2.36 12.50 -6.85
CA LEU A 48 -3.06 11.81 -5.77
C LEU A 48 -3.58 12.83 -4.75
N VAL A 49 -4.80 12.63 -4.28
CA VAL A 49 -5.44 13.48 -3.27
C VAL A 49 -6.00 12.58 -2.18
N ALA A 50 -5.43 12.67 -0.98
CA ALA A 50 -5.92 11.93 0.17
C ALA A 50 -7.35 12.35 0.54
N ASP A 51 -8.23 11.38 0.76
CA ASP A 51 -9.49 11.61 1.48
C ASP A 51 -9.17 11.80 2.98
N PRO A 52 -9.36 13.00 3.55
CA PRO A 52 -9.06 13.24 4.97
C PRO A 52 -9.92 12.44 5.95
N GLY A 53 -11.02 11.82 5.49
CA GLY A 53 -11.83 10.92 6.32
C GLY A 53 -11.11 9.61 6.66
N GLU A 54 -10.18 9.17 5.80
CA GLU A 54 -9.54 7.85 5.90
C GLU A 54 -8.00 7.93 5.82
N VAL A 55 -7.47 8.89 5.05
CA VAL A 55 -6.05 9.04 4.73
C VAL A 55 -5.54 10.41 5.17
N ALA A 56 -4.61 10.42 6.12
CA ALA A 56 -4.00 11.67 6.61
C ALA A 56 -2.98 12.29 5.62
N GLN A 57 -2.23 11.46 4.89
CA GLN A 57 -1.22 11.90 3.93
C GLN A 57 -0.82 10.78 2.95
N VAL A 58 -0.42 11.17 1.73
CA VAL A 58 0.22 10.29 0.75
C VAL A 58 1.72 10.55 0.72
N LEU A 59 2.52 9.49 0.85
CA LEU A 59 3.99 9.56 0.80
C LEU A 59 4.50 8.80 -0.42
N VAL A 60 5.44 9.38 -1.15
CA VAL A 60 6.11 8.75 -2.30
C VAL A 60 7.57 8.55 -1.97
N LEU A 61 8.07 7.33 -2.16
CA LEU A 61 9.44 6.95 -1.88
C LEU A 61 10.09 6.30 -3.11
N PRO A 62 11.37 6.60 -3.37
CA PRO A 62 12.15 5.87 -4.38
C PRO A 62 12.18 4.38 -4.06
N LEU A 63 11.93 3.54 -5.08
CA LEU A 63 11.88 2.09 -4.90
C LEU A 63 13.25 1.52 -4.49
N ASP A 64 14.34 2.06 -5.01
CA ASP A 64 15.71 1.69 -4.66
C ASP A 64 15.99 1.91 -3.16
N ALA A 65 15.52 3.02 -2.60
CA ALA A 65 15.60 3.29 -1.17
C ALA A 65 14.75 2.32 -0.34
N LEU A 66 13.61 1.85 -0.87
CA LEU A 66 12.72 0.91 -0.17
C LEU A 66 13.32 -0.50 -0.11
N VAL A 67 13.99 -0.95 -1.18
CA VAL A 67 14.58 -2.30 -1.26
C VAL A 67 15.98 -2.42 -0.64
N ASP A 68 16.62 -1.29 -0.32
CA ASP A 68 17.92 -1.25 0.36
C ASP A 68 17.82 -1.76 1.81
N ARG A 69 18.26 -3.01 2.02
CA ARG A 69 18.23 -3.67 3.33
C ARG A 69 19.09 -3.00 4.39
N SER A 70 20.07 -2.19 4.01
CA SER A 70 20.89 -1.45 5.00
C SER A 70 20.08 -0.39 5.74
N ARG A 71 18.95 0.03 5.17
CA ARG A 71 18.01 1.00 5.74
C ARG A 71 16.91 0.36 6.57
N HIS A 72 16.91 -0.96 6.71
CA HIS A 72 15.90 -1.69 7.46
C HIS A 72 16.38 -1.94 8.89
N ARG A 73 15.57 -1.54 9.88
CA ARG A 73 15.72 -1.96 11.28
C ARG A 73 14.55 -2.85 11.65
N ARG A 74 14.82 -3.97 12.31
CA ARG A 74 13.78 -4.83 12.87
C ARG A 74 13.67 -4.54 14.36
N ASP A 75 12.48 -4.14 14.77
CA ASP A 75 12.14 -3.95 16.17
C ASP A 75 11.12 -5.01 16.59
N THR A 76 11.14 -5.38 17.87
CA THR A 76 10.11 -6.20 18.51
C THR A 76 9.27 -5.29 19.38
N TYR A 77 7.94 -5.37 19.28
CA TYR A 77 7.04 -4.62 20.13
C TYR A 77 6.01 -5.52 20.80
N LEU A 78 5.48 -5.09 21.94
CA LEU A 78 4.49 -5.86 22.68
C LEU A 78 3.09 -5.55 22.14
N ARG A 79 2.37 -6.59 21.71
CA ARG A 79 0.93 -6.53 21.40
C ARG A 79 0.20 -7.40 22.41
N ASN A 80 -0.66 -6.80 23.24
CA ASN A 80 -1.37 -7.48 24.33
C ASN A 80 -0.43 -8.25 25.30
N GLY A 81 0.75 -7.68 25.58
CA GLY A 81 1.75 -8.29 26.46
C GLY A 81 2.58 -9.42 25.83
N GLN A 82 2.37 -9.74 24.55
CA GLN A 82 3.16 -10.74 23.83
C GLN A 82 4.09 -10.06 22.80
N PRO A 83 5.38 -10.46 22.73
CA PRO A 83 6.30 -9.93 21.71
C PRO A 83 5.87 -10.31 20.30
N ARG A 84 5.98 -9.36 19.37
CA ARG A 84 5.73 -9.50 17.93
C ARG A 84 6.90 -8.94 17.14
#